data_AF-A0A357V8C2-F1
#
_entry.id   AF-A0A357V8C2-F1
#
_cell.length_a   1.000
_cell.length_b   1.000
_cell.length_c   1.000
_cell.angle_alpha   90.00
_cell.angle_beta   90.00
_cell.angle_gamma   90.00
#
_symmetry.space_group_name_H-M   'P 1'
#
loop_
_entity.id
_entity.type
_entity.pdbx_description
1 polymer ?
#
loop_
_entity_poly.entity_id
_entity_poly.type
_entity_poly.pdbx_seq_one_letter_code
_entity_poly.pdbx_strand_id
1 'polypeptide(L)'
;ILAALYDRLKHGHSVDAPEVDAMLRMSNGARGGDGDPKEGLKDAGVAVHTRNKVITARTSTQADYLGAIDECPLVFGQGPAGTGKTYLAVAKAVERLVQGRVDRIILSRP
;
A
#
# COMPACT_ATOMS: atom_id res chain seq x y z
N ILE A 1 -14.30 -9.65 1.52
CA ILE A 1 -13.53 -9.16 2.69
C ILE A 1 -13.08 -10.31 3.59
N LEU A 2 -13.99 -11.07 4.23
CA LEU A 2 -13.63 -12.16 5.15
C LEU A 2 -12.72 -13.23 4.52
N ALA A 3 -13.02 -13.69 3.30
CA ALA A 3 -12.18 -14.66 2.60
C ALA A 3 -10.74 -14.13 2.34
N ALA A 4 -10.59 -12.84 2.04
CA ALA A 4 -9.29 -12.22 1.81
C ALA A 4 -8.49 -12.03 3.11
N LEU A 5 -9.17 -11.68 4.21
CA LEU A 5 -8.56 -11.62 5.55
C LEU A 5 -8.11 -13.02 6.01
N TYR A 6 -8.94 -14.03 5.78
CA TYR A 6 -8.62 -15.42 6.09
C TYR A 6 -7.40 -15.91 5.30
N ASP A 7 -7.36 -15.62 3.99
CA ASP A 7 -6.23 -16.02 3.15
C ASP A 7 -4.91 -15.35 3.59
N ARG A 8 -4.95 -14.09 4.03
CA ARG A 8 -3.78 -13.41 4.60
C ARG A 8 -3.27 -14.08 5.89
N LEU A 9 -4.18 -14.43 6.80
CA LEU A 9 -3.82 -15.17 8.02
C LEU A 9 -3.21 -16.54 7.68
N LYS A 10 -3.77 -17.24 6.68
CA LYS A 10 -3.27 -18.54 6.22
C LYS A 10 -1.85 -18.45 5.66
N HIS A 11 -1.48 -17.34 5.04
CA HIS A 11 -0.13 -17.07 4.55
C HIS A 11 0.81 -16.45 5.61
N GLY A 12 0.39 -16.40 6.88
CA GLY A 12 1.23 -15.93 8.00
C GLY A 12 1.32 -14.41 8.14
N HIS A 13 0.49 -13.64 7.43
CA HIS A 13 0.42 -12.19 7.62
C HIS A 13 -0.45 -11.85 8.83
N SER A 14 0.02 -10.92 9.67
CA SER A 14 -0.77 -10.42 10.80
C SER A 14 -1.93 -9.56 10.31
N VAL A 15 -3.12 -9.78 10.88
CA VAL A 15 -4.30 -8.94 10.65
C VAL A 15 -4.61 -8.16 11.93
N ASP A 16 -4.46 -6.84 11.90
CA ASP A 16 -4.77 -5.94 13.01
C ASP A 16 -6.08 -5.15 12.76
N ALA A 17 -6.64 -4.52 13.80
CA ALA A 17 -7.88 -3.73 13.66
C ALA A 17 -7.78 -2.62 12.59
N PRO A 18 -6.66 -1.86 12.49
CA PRO A 18 -6.46 -0.89 11.41
C PRO A 18 -6.50 -1.50 10.00
N GLU A 19 -6.04 -2.75 9.84
CA GLU A 19 -6.10 -3.48 8.59
C GLU A 19 -7.52 -3.86 8.19
N VAL A 20 -8.31 -4.36 9.15
CA VAL A 20 -9.73 -4.67 8.94
C VAL A 20 -10.50 -3.42 8.52
N ASP A 21 -10.30 -2.30 9.23
CA ASP A 21 -10.94 -1.01 8.93
C ASP A 21 -10.60 -0.50 7.53
N ALA A 22 -9.33 -0.64 7.14
CA ALA A 22 -8.90 -0.21 5.82
C ALA A 22 -9.51 -1.06 4.70
N MET A 23 -9.57 -2.39 4.87
CA MET A 23 -10.20 -3.27 3.88
C MET A 23 -11.71 -3.01 3.75
N LEU A 24 -12.39 -2.71 4.85
CA LEU A 24 -13.79 -2.29 4.84
C LEU A 24 -13.98 -0.97 4.05
N ARG A 25 -13.15 0.05 4.32
CA ARG A 25 -13.19 1.32 3.58
C ARG A 25 -12.94 1.13 2.09
N MET A 26 -11.96 0.32 1.72
CA MET A 26 -11.62 0.03 0.33
C MET A 26 -12.75 -0.70 -0.39
N SER A 27 -13.40 -1.66 0.28
CA SER A 27 -14.56 -2.37 -0.28
C SER A 27 -15.78 -1.46 -0.48
N ASN A 28 -16.00 -0.48 0.40
CA ASN A 28 -17.14 0.44 0.29
C ASN A 28 -16.91 1.56 -0.74
N GLY A 29 -15.65 1.94 -1.01
CA GLY A 29 -15.28 2.92 -2.03
C GLY A 29 -15.31 2.36 -3.46
N ALA A 30 -15.27 1.04 -3.62
CA ALA A 30 -15.21 0.33 -4.91
C ALA A 30 -16.56 0.21 -5.65
N ARG A 31 -17.53 1.12 -5.42
CA ARG A 31 -18.77 1.17 -6.24
C ARG A 31 -18.55 1.78 -7.63
N GLY A 32 -17.33 2.20 -7.97
CA GLY A 32 -16.97 2.63 -9.33
C GLY A 32 -15.51 2.34 -9.62
N GLY A 33 -15.28 1.31 -10.44
CA GLY A 33 -14.03 1.11 -11.18
C GLY A 33 -12.87 0.46 -10.43
N ASP A 34 -12.42 -0.66 -10.99
CA ASP A 34 -11.12 -1.32 -10.89
C ASP A 34 -10.76 -2.16 -9.66
N GLY A 35 -10.62 -3.47 -9.94
CA GLY A 35 -9.89 -4.44 -9.15
C GLY A 35 -10.78 -5.34 -8.31
N ASP A 36 -11.14 -6.50 -8.86
CA ASP A 36 -11.66 -7.61 -8.07
C ASP A 36 -10.61 -7.92 -6.97
N PRO A 37 -10.98 -7.93 -5.66
CA PRO A 37 -10.02 -8.17 -4.56
C PRO A 37 -9.29 -9.52 -4.59
N LYS A 38 -9.53 -10.32 -5.64
CA LYS A 38 -9.08 -11.71 -5.80
C LYS A 38 -7.92 -11.90 -6.78
N GLU A 39 -7.58 -10.92 -7.62
CA GLU A 39 -6.59 -11.14 -8.70
C GLU A 39 -5.16 -10.63 -8.42
N GLY A 40 -4.92 -9.89 -7.34
CA GLY A 40 -3.60 -9.29 -7.07
C GLY A 40 -2.63 -10.12 -6.22
N LEU A 41 -3.05 -11.26 -5.65
CA LEU A 41 -2.24 -12.02 -4.69
C LEU A 41 -1.30 -13.03 -5.38
N LYS A 42 -0.50 -12.56 -6.34
CA LYS A 42 0.64 -13.33 -6.86
C LYS A 42 1.99 -12.70 -6.57
N ASP A 43 2.01 -11.49 -6.01
CA ASP A 43 3.26 -10.85 -5.61
C ASP A 43 3.18 -10.32 -4.18
N ALA A 44 3.46 -11.22 -3.24
CA ALA A 44 3.76 -10.88 -1.86
C ALA A 44 5.11 -10.13 -1.71
N GLY A 45 5.67 -9.57 -2.79
CA GLY A 45 7.04 -9.04 -2.85
C GLY A 45 7.21 -7.55 -2.59
N VAL A 46 6.17 -6.70 -2.74
CA VAL A 46 6.34 -5.25 -2.57
C VAL A 46 6.06 -4.83 -1.12
N ALA A 47 7.04 -5.15 -0.26
CA ALA A 47 7.06 -4.76 1.14
C ALA A 47 7.96 -3.55 1.35
N VAL A 48 7.40 -2.49 1.93
CA VAL A 48 8.14 -1.31 2.35
C VAL A 48 8.61 -1.50 3.78
N HIS A 49 9.93 -1.45 3.96
CA HIS A 49 10.57 -1.67 5.25
C HIS A 49 10.88 -0.32 5.90
N THR A 50 10.24 -0.07 7.04
CA THR A 50 10.58 1.05 7.92
C THR A 50 11.20 0.52 9.21
N ARG A 51 11.86 1.37 9.99
CA ARG A 51 12.56 0.98 11.23
C ARG A 51 11.72 0.13 12.19
N ASN A 52 10.40 0.34 12.23
CA ASN A 52 9.50 -0.26 13.21
C ASN A 52 8.34 -1.06 12.58
N LYS A 53 8.20 -1.08 11.24
CA LYS A 53 7.04 -1.70 10.58
C LYS A 53 7.33 -2.12 9.15
N VAL A 54 6.84 -3.31 8.78
CA VAL A 54 6.74 -3.77 7.40
C VAL A 54 5.35 -3.38 6.86
N ILE A 55 5.31 -2.66 5.75
CA ILE A 55 4.07 -2.19 5.13
C ILE A 55 3.94 -2.90 3.78
N THR A 56 2.91 -3.71 3.61
CA THR A 56 2.65 -4.46 2.37
C THR A 56 1.50 -3.83 1.59
N ALA A 57 1.58 -3.87 0.26
CA ALA A 57 0.44 -3.59 -0.60
C ALA A 57 -0.74 -4.53 -0.27
N ARG A 58 -1.96 -3.99 -0.34
CA ARG A 58 -3.22 -4.71 -0.05
C ARG A 58 -4.08 -4.94 -1.29
N THR A 59 -3.81 -4.22 -2.37
CA THR A 59 -4.49 -4.36 -3.67
C THR A 59 -3.45 -4.35 -4.79
N SER A 60 -3.80 -4.87 -5.98
CA SER A 60 -2.92 -4.82 -7.16
C SER A 60 -2.51 -3.40 -7.50
N THR A 61 -3.45 -2.46 -7.52
CA THR A 61 -3.17 -1.03 -7.80
C THR A 61 -2.18 -0.42 -6.80
N GLN A 62 -2.13 -0.89 -5.55
CA GLN A 62 -1.13 -0.45 -4.58
C GLN A 62 0.26 -1.03 -4.87
N ALA A 63 0.32 -2.28 -5.33
CA ALA A 63 1.57 -2.90 -5.76
C ALA A 63 2.11 -2.17 -7.00
N ASP A 64 1.26 -1.91 -7.99
CA ASP A 64 1.60 -1.13 -9.19
C ASP A 64 2.08 0.28 -8.81
N TYR A 65 1.39 0.94 -7.87
CA TYR A 65 1.78 2.25 -7.38
C TYR A 65 3.17 2.25 -6.72
N LEU A 66 3.49 1.24 -5.91
CA LEU A 66 4.80 1.12 -5.28
C LEU A 66 5.89 0.78 -6.30
N GLY A 67 5.61 -0.07 -7.28
CA GLY A 67 6.51 -0.36 -8.40
C GLY A 67 6.83 0.89 -9.21
N ALA A 68 5.80 1.68 -9.55
CA ALA A 68 5.98 2.95 -10.25
C ALA A 68 6.87 3.94 -9.49
N ILE A 69 6.80 3.99 -8.15
CA ILE A 69 7.69 4.84 -7.34
C ILE A 69 9.16 4.41 -7.48
N ASP A 70 9.43 3.13 -7.69
CA ASP A 70 10.78 2.61 -7.86
C ASP A 70 11.35 2.81 -9.27
N GLU A 71 10.50 2.76 -10.29
CA GLU A 71 10.93 2.84 -11.69
C GLU A 71 10.89 4.26 -12.27
N CYS A 72 10.01 5.13 -11.77
CA CYS A 72 9.78 6.46 -12.33
C CYS A 72 10.29 7.58 -11.42
N PRO A 73 10.88 8.66 -11.99
CA PRO A 73 11.31 9.83 -11.22
C PRO A 73 10.14 10.68 -10.69
N LEU A 74 8.95 10.56 -11.29
CA LEU A 74 7.73 11.26 -10.90
C LEU A 74 6.52 10.33 -11.05
N VAL A 75 5.69 10.25 -10.01
CA VAL A 75 4.50 9.42 -9.98
C VAL A 75 3.30 10.24 -9.49
N PHE A 76 2.21 10.22 -10.26
CA PHE A 76 0.93 10.80 -9.86
C PHE A 76 0.04 9.73 -9.24
N GLY A 77 -0.22 9.85 -7.93
CA GLY A 77 -1.19 8.99 -7.26
C GLY A 77 -2.59 9.57 -7.34
N GLN A 78 -3.44 9.03 -8.22
CA GLN A 78 -4.86 9.39 -8.31
C GLN A 78 -5.74 8.29 -7.71
N GLY A 79 -6.81 8.68 -7.02
CA GLY A 79 -7.83 7.72 -6.57
C GLY A 79 -8.61 8.19 -5.33
N PRO A 80 -9.67 7.45 -4.94
CA PRO A 80 -10.57 7.82 -3.84
C PRO A 80 -9.87 8.01 -2.49
N ALA A 81 -10.43 8.82 -1.59
CA ALA A 81 -9.89 8.99 -0.25
C ALA A 81 -9.75 7.62 0.47
N GLY A 82 -8.68 7.45 1.25
CA GLY A 82 -8.46 6.23 2.02
C GLY A 82 -7.83 5.04 1.27
N THR A 83 -7.51 5.17 -0.03
CA THR A 83 -6.87 4.08 -0.82
C THR A 83 -5.36 3.94 -0.60
N GLY A 84 -4.76 4.75 0.28
CA GLY A 84 -3.36 4.57 0.70
C GLY A 84 -2.31 5.35 -0.10
N LYS A 85 -2.69 6.15 -1.11
CA LYS A 85 -1.77 6.94 -1.97
C LYS A 85 -0.69 7.69 -1.17
N THR A 86 -1.11 8.59 -0.27
CA THR A 86 -0.18 9.37 0.55
C THR A 86 0.59 8.50 1.53
N TYR A 87 -0.07 7.52 2.14
CA TYR A 87 0.55 6.65 3.14
C TYR A 87 1.68 5.80 2.54
N LEU A 88 1.43 5.16 1.40
CA LEU A 88 2.41 4.33 0.69
C LEU A 88 3.56 5.16 0.12
N ALA A 89 3.28 6.35 -0.43
CA ALA A 89 4.32 7.28 -0.88
C ALA A 89 5.26 7.67 0.26
N VAL A 90 4.70 8.05 1.41
CA VAL A 90 5.48 8.42 2.59
C VAL A 90 6.25 7.22 3.13
N ALA A 91 5.64 6.05 3.20
CA ALA A 91 6.33 4.83 3.62
C ALA A 91 7.57 4.57 2.75
N LYS A 92 7.43 4.67 1.43
CA LYS A 92 8.53 4.46 0.49
C LYS A 92 9.62 5.53 0.60
N ALA A 93 9.24 6.78 0.82
CA ALA A 93 10.19 7.86 1.10
C ALA A 93 10.98 7.61 2.40
N VAL A 94 10.30 7.14 3.46
CA VAL A 94 10.94 6.79 4.74
C VAL A 94 11.88 5.60 4.60
N GLU A 95 11.51 4.58 3.83
CA GLU A 95 12.41 3.46 3.51
C GLU A 95 13.70 3.97 2.85
N ARG A 96 13.60 4.82 1.83
CA ARG A 96 14.77 5.39 1.15
C ARG A 96 15.63 6.25 2.07
N LEU A 97 15.01 7.01 2.97
CA LEU A 97 15.72 7.81 3.96
C LEU A 97 16.50 6.92 4.95
N VAL A 98 15.87 5.86 5.46
CA VAL A 98 16.51 4.90 6.39
C VAL A 98 17.65 4.13 5.71
N GLN A 99 17.51 3.83 4.42
CA GLN A 99 18.56 3.20 3.62
C GLN A 99 19.68 4.16 3.18
N GLY A 100 19.60 5.46 3.51
CA GLY A 100 20.58 6.46 3.09
C GLY A 100 20.57 6.76 1.59
N ARG A 101 19.49 6.40 0.87
CA ARG A 101 19.33 6.71 -0.56
C ARG A 101 18.93 8.17 -0.80
N VAL A 102 18.42 8.85 0.21
CA VAL A 102 18.06 10.28 0.21
C VAL A 102 18.42 10.92 1.54
N ASP A 103 18.78 12.20 1.55
CA ASP A 103 19.17 12.93 2.76
C ASP A 103 17.98 13.58 3.49
N ARG A 104 16.91 13.91 2.75
CA ARG A 104 15.74 14.61 3.29
C ARG A 104 14.45 14.24 2.56
N ILE A 105 13.34 14.28 3.29
CA ILE A 105 11.98 14.16 2.75
C ILE A 105 11.30 15.53 2.88
N ILE A 106 10.65 15.99 1.82
CA ILE A 106 9.85 17.22 1.83
C ILE A 106 8.39 16.82 1.64
N LEU A 107 7.55 17.22 2.60
CA LEU A 107 6.10 17.04 2.54
C LEU A 107 5.47 18.44 2.48
N SER A 108 4.65 18.69 1.46
CA SER A 108 3.88 19.92 1.34
C SER A 108 2.40 19.61 1.19
N ARG A 109 1.57 20.58 1.57
CA ARG A 109 0.14 20.61 1.28
C ARG A 109 -0.21 22.06 0.89
N PRO A 110 -1.11 22.26 -0.10
CA PRO A 110 -1.72 23.56 -0.31
C PRO A 110 -2.60 23.97 0.87
#